data_AF-A0A2R6JSG4-F1
#
_entry.id   AF-A0A2R6JSG4-F1
#
_cell.length_a   1.000
_cell.length_b   1.000
_cell.length_c   1.000
_cell.angle_alpha   90.00
_cell.angle_beta   90.00
_cell.angle_gamma   90.00
#
_symmetry.space_group_name_H-M   'P 1'
#
loop_
_entity.id
_entity.type
_entity.pdbx_description
1 polymer ?
#
loop_
_entity_poly.entity_id
_entity_poly.type
_entity_poly.pdbx_seq_one_letter_code
_entity_poly.pdbx_strand_id
1 'polypeptide(L)'
;MRRAPSHVQQIRSFANEVGVSTETTEFATDIARAVSRSGYATDRLTRAVAAGCLYTAALATGSGTNGGLRFEQSFQGGGSTAGPRSRPQDSDRSRGHYRADRKTTQMTICKAADITPVSLRKYSREIAADYLESNATIDGRTRERLGRLALR
;
A
#
# COMPACT_ATOMS: atom_id res chain seq x y z
N MET A 1 -28.18 -17.40 6.44
CA MET A 1 -27.76 -16.21 5.65
C MET A 1 -26.32 -15.87 6.00
N ARG A 2 -25.37 -15.87 5.05
CA ARG A 2 -23.98 -15.43 5.33
C ARG A 2 -23.95 -13.90 5.32
N ARG A 3 -23.44 -13.26 6.38
CA ARG A 3 -23.24 -11.80 6.44
C ARG A 3 -22.24 -11.37 5.36
N ALA A 4 -22.51 -10.25 4.71
CA ALA A 4 -21.54 -9.63 3.81
C ALA A 4 -20.25 -9.27 4.58
N PRO A 5 -19.07 -9.49 3.99
CA PRO A 5 -17.80 -9.19 4.65
C PRO A 5 -17.62 -7.68 4.88
N SER A 6 -17.01 -7.29 5.99
CA SER A 6 -16.74 -5.89 6.33
C SER A 6 -15.50 -5.34 5.60
N HIS A 7 -15.34 -4.00 5.53
CA HIS A 7 -14.14 -3.36 4.98
C HIS A 7 -12.85 -3.90 5.60
N VAL A 8 -12.83 -4.07 6.93
CA VAL A 8 -11.66 -4.56 7.67
C VAL A 8 -11.34 -6.02 7.34
N GLN A 9 -12.36 -6.86 7.16
CA GLN A 9 -12.15 -8.26 6.75
C GLN A 9 -11.56 -8.35 5.35
N GLN A 10 -12.06 -7.54 4.41
CA GLN A 10 -11.53 -7.45 3.05
C GLN A 10 -10.08 -6.95 3.04
N ILE A 11 -9.77 -5.91 3.81
CA ILE A 11 -8.42 -5.36 3.93
C ILE A 11 -7.43 -6.42 4.42
N ARG A 12 -7.77 -7.16 5.48
CA ARG A 12 -6.91 -8.23 6.00
C ARG A 12 -6.71 -9.35 4.98
N SER A 13 -7.76 -9.72 4.25
CA SER A 13 -7.68 -10.72 3.19
C SER A 13 -6.72 -10.27 2.09
N PHE A 14 -6.90 -9.06 1.56
CA PHE A 14 -6.04 -8.52 0.50
C PHE A 14 -4.62 -8.28 1.00
N ALA A 15 -4.44 -7.83 2.24
CA ALA A 15 -3.12 -7.58 2.81
C ALA A 15 -2.29 -8.86 2.91
N ASN A 16 -2.92 -9.98 3.30
CA ASN A 16 -2.28 -11.29 3.33
C ASN A 16 -1.91 -11.79 1.93
N GLU A 17 -2.84 -11.66 0.97
CA GLU A 17 -2.60 -12.07 -0.43
C GLU A 17 -1.49 -11.26 -1.10
N VAL A 18 -1.43 -9.96 -0.80
CA VAL A 18 -0.44 -9.02 -1.37
C VAL A 18 0.90 -9.09 -0.63
N GLY A 19 0.92 -9.54 0.62
CA GLY A 19 2.12 -9.59 1.46
C GLY A 19 2.58 -8.20 1.91
N VAL A 20 1.65 -7.37 2.40
CA VAL A 20 2.01 -6.10 3.05
C VAL A 20 2.30 -6.30 4.54
N SER A 21 3.01 -5.34 5.15
CA SER A 21 3.30 -5.38 6.59
C SER A 21 2.05 -5.23 7.46
N THR A 22 2.13 -5.73 8.70
CA THR A 22 1.09 -5.53 9.73
C THR A 22 0.82 -4.04 9.95
N GLU A 23 1.86 -3.21 10.03
CA GLU A 23 1.75 -1.75 10.17
C GLU A 23 0.94 -1.12 9.01
N THR A 24 1.20 -1.52 7.77
CA THR A 24 0.44 -1.04 6.60
C THR A 24 -1.02 -1.51 6.67
N THR A 25 -1.26 -2.73 7.17
CA THR A 25 -2.61 -3.30 7.33
C THR A 25 -3.41 -2.59 8.42
N GLU A 26 -2.77 -2.26 9.53
CA GLU A 26 -3.36 -1.49 10.62
C GLU A 26 -3.70 -0.08 10.18
N PHE A 27 -2.76 0.58 9.47
CA PHE A 27 -3.02 1.91 8.93
C PHE A 27 -4.14 1.90 7.88
N ALA A 28 -4.19 0.91 6.99
CA ALA A 28 -5.31 0.73 6.07
C ALA A 28 -6.65 0.53 6.79
N THR A 29 -6.63 -0.21 7.91
CA THR A 29 -7.81 -0.43 8.75
C THR A 29 -8.29 0.86 9.41
N ASP A 30 -7.37 1.72 9.87
CA ASP A 30 -7.72 3.02 10.44
C ASP A 30 -8.34 3.96 9.41
N ILE A 31 -7.72 4.05 8.21
CA ILE A 31 -8.30 4.79 7.07
C ILE A 31 -9.70 4.27 6.77
N ALA A 32 -9.89 2.96 6.69
CA ALA A 32 -11.20 2.36 6.40
C ALA A 32 -12.26 2.70 7.45
N ARG A 33 -11.87 2.80 8.72
CA ARG A 33 -12.77 3.23 9.80
C ARG A 33 -13.14 4.71 9.66
N ALA A 34 -12.18 5.57 9.35
CA ALA A 34 -12.42 6.99 9.14
C ALA A 34 -13.36 7.25 7.95
N VAL A 35 -13.11 6.64 6.78
CA VAL A 35 -13.96 6.81 5.58
C VAL A 35 -15.34 6.15 5.72
N SER A 36 -15.50 5.21 6.64
CA SER A 36 -16.81 4.67 6.98
C SER A 36 -17.61 5.64 7.85
N ARG A 37 -16.94 6.48 8.66
CA ARG A 37 -17.60 7.50 9.50
C ARG A 37 -18.00 8.75 8.71
N SER A 38 -17.24 9.13 7.69
CA SER A 38 -17.55 10.27 6.81
C SER A 38 -18.71 10.00 5.85
N GLY A 39 -19.14 8.74 5.72
CA GLY A 39 -20.19 8.33 4.78
C GLY A 39 -19.69 8.09 3.36
N TYR A 40 -18.40 8.32 3.07
CA TYR A 40 -17.81 8.09 1.74
C TYR A 40 -18.05 6.66 1.22
N ALA A 41 -18.03 5.66 2.09
CA ALA A 41 -18.16 4.25 1.74
C ALA A 41 -19.61 3.73 1.56
N THR A 42 -20.63 4.53 1.84
CA THR A 42 -22.03 4.07 2.00
C THR A 42 -22.61 3.42 0.73
N ASP A 43 -22.32 3.98 -0.45
CA ASP A 43 -22.83 3.49 -1.74
C ASP A 43 -21.74 2.85 -2.61
N ARG A 44 -20.59 2.53 -2.02
CA ARG A 44 -19.43 2.03 -2.75
C ARG A 44 -19.23 0.54 -2.52
N LEU A 45 -18.71 -0.13 -3.52
CA LEU A 45 -18.35 -1.54 -3.43
C LEU A 45 -17.32 -1.75 -2.32
N THR A 46 -17.67 -2.54 -1.29
CA THR A 46 -16.82 -2.83 -0.13
C THR A 46 -15.41 -3.27 -0.52
N ARG A 47 -15.29 -4.12 -1.56
CA ARG A 47 -14.00 -4.58 -2.08
C ARG A 47 -13.16 -3.44 -2.65
N ALA A 48 -13.78 -2.52 -3.39
CA ALA A 48 -13.10 -1.38 -4.00
C ALA A 48 -12.64 -0.36 -2.95
N VAL A 49 -13.47 -0.10 -1.93
CA VAL A 49 -13.10 0.75 -0.79
C VAL A 49 -11.94 0.11 -0.02
N ALA A 50 -12.03 -1.17 0.33
CA ALA A 50 -10.98 -1.90 1.02
C ALA A 50 -9.65 -1.88 0.25
N ALA A 51 -9.69 -2.13 -1.06
CA ALA A 51 -8.52 -2.06 -1.93
C ALA A 51 -7.92 -0.65 -1.99
N GLY A 52 -8.78 0.38 -2.07
CA GLY A 52 -8.38 1.78 -2.04
C GLY A 52 -7.71 2.16 -0.72
N CYS A 53 -8.25 1.76 0.43
CA CYS A 53 -7.66 1.98 1.74
C CYS A 53 -6.29 1.31 1.86
N LEU A 54 -6.17 0.05 1.41
CA LEU A 54 -4.92 -0.70 1.44
C LEU A 54 -3.84 -0.06 0.55
N TYR A 55 -4.21 0.34 -0.65
CA TYR A 55 -3.28 1.01 -1.58
C TYR A 55 -2.86 2.39 -1.08
N THR A 56 -3.79 3.14 -0.49
CA THR A 56 -3.51 4.45 0.13
C THR A 56 -2.52 4.32 1.28
N ALA A 57 -2.74 3.33 2.16
CA ALA A 57 -1.83 3.03 3.26
C ALA A 57 -0.43 2.65 2.75
N ALA A 58 -0.33 1.74 1.77
CA ALA A 58 0.94 1.31 1.20
C ALA A 58 1.75 2.47 0.58
N LEU A 59 1.06 3.41 -0.10
CA LEU A 59 1.70 4.60 -0.65
C LEU A 59 2.18 5.57 0.43
N ALA A 60 1.42 5.69 1.53
CA ALA A 60 1.70 6.60 2.63
C ALA A 60 2.82 6.08 3.54
N THR A 61 2.86 4.79 3.85
CA THR A 61 3.96 4.17 4.63
C THR A 61 5.22 4.04 3.77
N GLY A 62 5.07 3.96 2.44
CA GLY A 62 6.19 3.70 1.54
C GLY A 62 6.57 2.23 1.49
N SER A 63 5.78 1.35 2.11
CA SER A 63 5.88 -0.09 1.96
C SER A 63 5.38 -0.49 0.57
N GLY A 64 6.30 -0.65 -0.38
CA GLY A 64 6.08 -1.60 -1.46
C GLY A 64 5.89 -3.00 -0.85
N THR A 65 5.10 -3.86 -1.50
CA THR A 65 5.08 -5.30 -1.19
C THR A 65 6.48 -5.80 -0.89
N ASN A 66 6.66 -6.42 0.28
CA ASN A 66 7.91 -7.02 0.73
C ASN A 66 9.19 -6.28 0.27
N GLY A 67 9.46 -5.12 0.90
CA GLY A 67 10.82 -4.65 1.15
C GLY A 67 11.67 -5.58 2.05
N GLY A 68 11.39 -6.88 1.98
CA GLY A 68 12.12 -8.01 2.51
C GLY A 68 11.96 -9.11 1.48
N LEU A 69 12.85 -9.11 0.49
CA LEU A 69 13.03 -10.22 -0.44
C LEU A 69 12.96 -11.53 0.37
N ARG A 70 12.14 -12.48 -0.08
CA ARG A 70 12.36 -13.87 0.30
C ARG A 70 13.78 -14.23 -0.14
N PHE A 71 14.69 -14.39 0.82
CA PHE A 71 15.89 -15.18 0.62
C PHE A 71 15.50 -16.66 0.80
N GLU A 72 14.82 -17.25 -0.18
CA GLU A 72 15.12 -18.63 -0.53
C GLU A 72 16.24 -18.59 -1.57
N GLN A 73 17.41 -18.09 -1.16
CA GLN A 73 18.66 -18.46 -1.82
C GLN A 73 19.19 -19.65 -1.06
N SER A 74 19.09 -20.80 -1.71
CA SER A 74 19.87 -22.00 -1.49
C SER A 74 21.25 -21.64 -0.92
N PHE A 75 21.49 -21.95 0.35
CA PHE A 75 22.85 -22.03 0.85
C PHE A 75 23.49 -23.24 0.18
N GLN A 76 24.19 -23.04 -0.93
CA GLN A 76 25.11 -24.03 -1.46
C GLN A 76 26.32 -23.36 -2.12
N GLY A 77 27.44 -23.34 -1.38
CA GLY A 77 28.81 -23.07 -1.86
C GLY A 77 29.06 -21.61 -2.27
N GLY A 78 30.11 -20.90 -1.87
CA GLY A 78 31.50 -21.31 -1.70
C GLY A 78 32.36 -20.39 -2.61
N GLY A 79 33.34 -19.67 -2.04
CA GLY A 79 34.46 -19.12 -2.82
C GLY A 79 34.58 -17.58 -2.93
N SER A 80 35.38 -17.01 -2.03
CA SER A 80 36.51 -16.08 -2.22
C SER A 80 36.52 -14.91 -3.24
N THR A 81 36.88 -13.75 -2.68
CA THR A 81 37.88 -12.75 -3.12
C THR A 81 37.63 -11.83 -4.33
N ALA A 82 37.41 -10.53 -4.06
CA ALA A 82 38.22 -9.41 -4.60
C ALA A 82 37.75 -8.05 -4.04
N GLY A 83 38.68 -7.13 -3.79
CA GLY A 83 38.55 -5.95 -2.93
C GLY A 83 37.76 -4.73 -3.46
N PRO A 84 37.62 -3.67 -2.62
CA PRO A 84 36.71 -2.56 -2.85
C PRO A 84 37.33 -1.50 -3.78
N ARG A 85 36.62 -1.12 -4.85
CA ARG A 85 36.88 0.11 -5.60
C ARG A 85 35.76 1.10 -5.35
N SER A 86 36.13 2.18 -4.66
CA SER A 86 35.33 3.35 -4.37
C SER A 86 34.79 3.99 -5.65
N ARG A 87 33.46 3.92 -5.83
CA ARG A 87 32.69 4.84 -6.67
C ARG A 87 31.41 5.14 -5.88
N PRO A 88 31.13 6.38 -5.46
CA PRO A 88 29.84 6.70 -4.86
C PRO A 88 28.81 6.68 -6.00
N GLN A 89 28.15 5.53 -6.19
CA GLN A 89 27.09 5.30 -7.17
C GLN A 89 25.85 4.74 -6.47
N ASP A 90 25.32 5.42 -5.46
CA ASP A 90 24.14 4.92 -4.72
C ASP A 90 23.02 5.94 -4.50
N SER A 91 22.85 6.91 -5.41
CA SER A 91 21.73 7.88 -5.31
C SER A 91 20.57 7.61 -6.28
N ASP A 92 20.77 6.86 -7.37
CA ASP A 92 19.72 6.61 -8.38
C ASP A 92 19.13 5.19 -8.37
N ARG A 93 19.84 4.22 -7.76
CA ARG A 93 19.40 2.82 -7.74
C ARG A 93 18.14 2.63 -6.90
N SER A 94 17.99 3.44 -5.85
CA SER A 94 16.83 3.42 -4.95
C SER A 94 15.53 3.77 -5.69
N ARG A 95 15.53 4.77 -6.58
CA ARG A 95 14.32 5.24 -7.28
C ARG A 95 13.75 4.23 -8.27
N GLY A 96 14.60 3.40 -8.87
CA GLY A 96 14.20 2.32 -9.79
C GLY A 96 13.45 1.19 -9.08
N HIS A 97 13.97 0.76 -7.92
CA HIS A 97 13.33 -0.26 -7.08
C HIS A 97 11.98 0.20 -6.52
N TYR A 98 11.89 1.43 -6.01
CA TYR A 98 10.61 1.98 -5.49
C TYR A 98 9.48 2.05 -6.54
N ARG A 99 9.79 2.20 -7.83
CA ARG A 99 8.78 2.24 -8.91
C ARG A 99 8.31 0.85 -9.33
N ALA A 100 9.21 -0.13 -9.33
CA ALA A 100 8.87 -1.53 -9.63
C ALA A 100 7.92 -2.09 -8.57
N ASP A 101 8.24 -1.88 -7.29
CA ASP A 101 7.44 -2.41 -6.17
C ASP A 101 6.04 -1.79 -6.11
N ARG A 102 5.90 -0.49 -6.43
CA ARG A 102 4.61 0.20 -6.47
C ARG A 102 3.69 -0.30 -7.59
N LYS A 103 4.24 -0.59 -8.78
CA LYS A 103 3.44 -1.15 -9.89
C LYS A 103 2.99 -2.58 -9.58
N THR A 104 3.89 -3.39 -9.02
CA THR A 104 3.57 -4.76 -8.59
C THR A 104 2.50 -4.75 -7.51
N THR A 105 2.66 -3.94 -6.46
CA THR A 105 1.67 -3.77 -5.39
C THR A 105 0.30 -3.36 -5.94
N GLN A 106 0.27 -2.38 -6.85
CA GLN A 106 -0.98 -1.93 -7.48
C GLN A 106 -1.68 -3.06 -8.24
N MET A 107 -0.95 -3.81 -9.05
CA MET A 107 -1.51 -4.90 -9.86
C MET A 107 -2.00 -6.06 -9.00
N THR A 108 -1.27 -6.42 -7.94
CA THR A 108 -1.69 -7.50 -7.02
C THR A 108 -2.94 -7.11 -6.25
N ILE A 109 -3.03 -5.86 -5.76
CA ILE A 109 -4.26 -5.36 -5.11
C ILE A 109 -5.44 -5.34 -6.09
N CYS A 110 -5.23 -4.90 -7.33
CA CYS A 110 -6.27 -4.90 -8.37
C CYS A 110 -6.79 -6.32 -8.65
N LYS A 111 -5.88 -7.30 -8.74
CA LYS A 111 -6.23 -8.71 -8.96
C LYS A 111 -7.01 -9.28 -7.77
N ALA A 112 -6.55 -9.05 -6.54
CA ALA A 112 -7.22 -9.51 -5.33
C ALA A 112 -8.63 -8.89 -5.17
N ALA A 113 -8.77 -7.62 -5.50
CA ALA A 113 -10.03 -6.89 -5.36
C ALA A 113 -10.98 -7.02 -6.55
N ASP A 114 -10.53 -7.59 -7.67
CA ASP A 114 -11.23 -7.66 -8.95
C ASP A 114 -11.66 -6.28 -9.48
N ILE A 115 -10.70 -5.36 -9.54
CA ILE A 115 -10.92 -3.98 -10.02
C ILE A 115 -9.81 -3.54 -10.97
N THR A 116 -10.08 -2.51 -11.79
CA THR A 116 -9.08 -1.97 -12.70
C THR A 116 -8.08 -1.06 -11.96
N PRO A 117 -6.82 -0.94 -12.45
CA PRO A 117 -5.85 0.03 -11.93
C PRO A 117 -6.32 1.49 -11.97
N VAL A 118 -7.18 1.83 -12.94
CA VAL A 118 -7.79 3.17 -13.06
C VAL A 118 -8.76 3.40 -11.91
N SER A 119 -9.66 2.45 -11.67
CA SER A 119 -10.61 2.49 -10.54
C SER A 119 -9.87 2.57 -9.22
N LEU A 120 -8.85 1.73 -8.99
CA LEU A 120 -8.05 1.74 -7.76
C LEU A 120 -7.42 3.11 -7.49
N ARG A 121 -6.84 3.76 -8.52
CA ARG A 121 -6.28 5.11 -8.37
C ARG A 121 -7.34 6.13 -8.00
N LYS A 122 -8.52 6.09 -8.67
CA LYS A 122 -9.64 6.96 -8.35
C LYS A 122 -10.05 6.82 -6.88
N TYR A 123 -10.32 5.58 -6.43
CA TYR A 123 -10.67 5.33 -5.02
C TYR A 123 -9.58 5.81 -4.06
N SER A 124 -8.30 5.59 -4.37
CA SER A 124 -7.20 5.99 -3.47
C SER A 124 -7.07 7.50 -3.30
N ARG A 125 -7.33 8.30 -4.35
CA ARG A 125 -7.28 9.77 -4.27
C ARG A 125 -8.42 10.30 -3.41
N GLU A 126 -9.63 9.82 -3.68
CA GLU A 126 -10.82 10.24 -2.98
C GLU A 126 -10.78 9.82 -1.49
N ILE A 127 -10.28 8.61 -1.20
CA ILE A 127 -10.05 8.14 0.18
C ILE A 127 -8.97 8.98 0.89
N ALA A 128 -7.89 9.33 0.20
CA ALA A 128 -6.85 10.16 0.79
C ALA A 128 -7.36 11.57 1.13
N ALA A 129 -8.19 12.16 0.27
CA ALA A 129 -8.83 13.45 0.53
C ALA A 129 -9.78 13.38 1.74
N ASP A 130 -10.70 12.42 1.73
CA ASP A 130 -11.68 12.22 2.80
C ASP A 130 -11.01 11.96 4.16
N TYR A 131 -9.93 11.16 4.16
CA TYR A 131 -9.18 10.87 5.37
C TYR A 131 -8.44 12.10 5.94
N LEU A 132 -7.91 12.98 5.08
CA LEU A 132 -7.25 14.22 5.51
C LEU A 132 -8.26 15.24 6.07
N GLU A 133 -9.46 15.29 5.51
CA GLU A 133 -10.54 16.14 5.99
C GLU A 133 -11.06 15.67 7.35
N SER A 134 -11.16 14.35 7.53
CA SER A 134 -11.75 13.73 8.72
C SER A 134 -10.76 13.48 9.88
N ASN A 135 -9.46 13.65 9.68
CA ASN A 135 -8.45 13.28 10.66
C ASN A 135 -7.30 14.31 10.79
N ALA A 136 -7.47 15.26 11.72
CA ALA A 136 -6.55 16.37 11.92
C ALA A 136 -5.20 15.99 12.58
N THR A 137 -5.13 14.85 13.27
CA THR A 137 -4.00 14.47 14.15
C THR A 137 -2.94 13.57 13.50
N ILE A 138 -2.96 13.42 12.17
CA ILE A 138 -1.96 12.65 11.43
C ILE A 138 -0.59 13.33 11.47
N ASP A 139 0.48 12.54 11.57
CA ASP A 139 1.85 13.05 11.55
C ASP A 139 2.17 13.82 10.26
N GLY A 140 3.05 14.83 10.35
CA GLY A 140 3.31 15.76 9.24
C GLY A 140 3.79 15.08 7.95
N ARG A 141 4.55 13.98 8.04
CA ARG A 141 5.11 13.28 6.86
C ARG A 141 4.03 12.46 6.16
N THR A 142 3.21 11.75 6.92
CA THR A 142 2.06 11.00 6.40
C THR A 142 1.04 11.95 5.78
N ARG A 143 0.79 13.09 6.43
CA ARG A 143 -0.07 14.16 5.89
C ARG A 143 0.45 14.69 4.55
N GLU A 144 1.75 14.97 4.43
CA GLU A 144 2.34 15.45 3.17
C GLU A 144 2.26 14.41 2.04
N ARG A 145 2.47 13.12 2.36
CA ARG A 145 2.35 12.03 1.38
C ARG A 145 0.91 11.86 0.89
N LEU A 146 -0.05 11.85 1.80
CA LEU A 146 -1.47 11.75 1.47
C LEU A 146 -1.95 12.99 0.72
N GLY A 147 -1.50 14.19 1.10
CA GLY A 147 -1.84 15.43 0.40
C GLY A 147 -1.36 15.42 -1.04
N ARG A 148 -0.12 14.95 -1.29
CA ARG A 148 0.39 14.74 -2.66
C ARG A 148 -0.36 13.66 -3.43
N LEU A 149 -0.92 12.66 -2.75
CA LEU A 149 -1.73 11.63 -3.39
C LEU A 149 -3.11 12.17 -3.79
N ALA A 150 -3.76 12.96 -2.92
CA ALA A 150 -5.07 13.55 -3.17
C ALA A 150 -5.07 14.59 -4.31
N LEU A 151 -3.97 15.34 -4.47
CA LEU A 151 -3.84 16.39 -5.50
C LEU A 151 -3.47 15.89 -6.91
N ARG A 152 -2.96 14.65 -7.03
CA ARG A 152 -2.49 14.07 -8.30
C ARG A 152 -3.55 13.20 -8.92
#